data_AF-A0A6F9AC31-F1
#
_entry.id   AF-A0A6F9AC31-F1
#
_cell.length_a   1.000
_cell.length_b   1.000
_cell.length_c   1.000
_cell.angle_alpha   90.00
_cell.angle_beta   90.00
_cell.angle_gamma   90.00
#
_symmetry.space_group_name_H-M   'P 1'
#
loop_
_entity.id
_entity.type
_entity.pdbx_description
1 polymer ?
#
loop_
_entity_poly.entity_id
_entity_poly.type
_entity_poly.pdbx_seq_one_letter_code
_entity_poly.pdbx_strand_id
1 'polypeptide(L)'
;HHCVSIGANLASVHSSAEYQFLQEVVGSKIGGFSTTWIGGFDAVQDRLWFWSDGSKFDYQNWKKGEPNNSGGREPCMVMNWGDEYRWNDINCGNSFPSVCSKIICEIEKN
;
A
#
# COMPACT_ATOMS: atom_id res chain seq x y z
N HIS A 1 8.34 0.68 -9.65
CA HIS A 1 8.40 0.40 -11.11
C HIS A 1 8.04 -1.03 -11.51
N HIS A 2 8.32 -2.06 -10.69
CA HIS A 2 8.05 -3.46 -11.07
C HIS A 2 6.57 -3.75 -11.40
N CYS A 3 5.61 -3.36 -10.56
CA CYS A 3 4.19 -3.66 -10.80
C CYS A 3 3.69 -3.16 -12.17
N VAL A 4 4.07 -1.94 -12.56
CA VAL A 4 3.70 -1.37 -13.87
C VAL A 4 4.23 -2.21 -15.03
N SER A 5 5.44 -2.76 -14.91
CA SER A 5 6.03 -3.62 -15.96
C SER A 5 5.28 -4.93 -16.21
N ILE A 6 4.49 -5.40 -15.24
CA ILE A 6 3.63 -6.59 -15.38
C ILE A 6 2.16 -6.24 -15.63
N GLY A 7 1.87 -4.98 -15.98
CA GLY A 7 0.52 -4.47 -16.23
C GLY A 7 -0.34 -4.42 -14.97
N ALA A 8 0.28 -4.11 -13.83
CA ALA A 8 -0.33 -4.00 -12.51
C ALA A 8 0.05 -2.65 -11.87
N ASN A 9 -0.50 -2.35 -10.69
CA ASN A 9 -0.08 -1.23 -9.85
C ASN A 9 0.38 -1.74 -8.48
N LEU A 10 0.97 -0.87 -7.66
CA LEU A 10 1.10 -1.21 -6.24
C LEU A 10 -0.32 -1.29 -5.64
N ALA A 11 -0.51 -2.25 -4.73
CA ALA A 11 -1.84 -2.57 -4.22
C ALA A 11 -2.50 -1.39 -3.52
N SER A 12 -3.74 -1.09 -3.90
CA SER A 12 -4.68 -0.26 -3.16
C SER A 12 -5.44 -1.09 -2.12
N VAL A 13 -6.08 -0.43 -1.16
CA VAL A 13 -6.89 -1.08 -0.12
C VAL A 13 -8.17 -0.27 0.09
N HIS A 14 -9.32 -0.93 -0.02
CA HIS A 14 -10.65 -0.33 0.07
C HIS A 14 -11.51 -0.94 1.19
N SER A 15 -10.98 -1.93 1.92
CA SER A 15 -11.66 -2.53 3.07
C SER A 15 -10.69 -3.22 4.03
N SER A 16 -11.15 -3.49 5.25
CA SER A 16 -10.39 -4.31 6.20
C SER A 16 -10.18 -5.75 5.71
N ALA A 17 -11.13 -6.29 4.94
CA ALA A 17 -11.01 -7.63 4.36
C ALA A 17 -9.90 -7.69 3.30
N GLU A 18 -9.81 -6.68 2.44
CA GLU A 18 -8.69 -6.54 1.50
C GLU A 18 -7.36 -6.37 2.23
N TYR A 19 -7.33 -5.55 3.29
CA TYR A 19 -6.11 -5.39 4.08
C TYR A 19 -5.63 -6.70 4.70
N GLN A 20 -6.55 -7.50 5.24
CA GLN A 20 -6.25 -8.82 5.78
C GLN A 20 -5.75 -9.76 4.67
N PHE A 21 -6.40 -9.76 3.50
CA PHE A 21 -5.96 -10.57 2.37
C PHE A 21 -4.53 -10.22 1.93
N LEU A 22 -4.17 -8.93 1.87
CA LEU A 22 -2.80 -8.53 1.55
C LEU A 22 -1.80 -9.02 2.62
N GLN A 23 -2.17 -9.00 3.91
CA GLN A 23 -1.35 -9.55 4.98
C GLN A 23 -1.11 -11.05 4.82
N GLU A 24 -2.14 -11.81 4.43
CA GLU A 24 -2.04 -13.24 4.15
C GLU A 24 -1.16 -13.54 2.92
N VAL A 25 -1.26 -12.73 1.87
CA VAL A 25 -0.37 -12.82 0.70
C VAL A 25 1.08 -12.60 1.10
N VAL A 26 1.36 -11.54 1.86
CA VAL A 26 2.70 -11.26 2.38
C VAL A 26 3.20 -12.42 3.25
N GLY A 27 2.39 -12.85 4.22
CA GLY A 27 2.75 -13.92 5.15
C GLY A 27 3.02 -15.26 4.45
N SER A 28 2.24 -15.59 3.43
CA SER A 28 2.41 -16.84 2.67
C SER A 28 3.61 -16.84 1.71
N LYS A 29 4.07 -15.67 1.25
CA LYS A 29 5.16 -15.56 0.27
C LYS A 29 6.51 -15.26 0.87
N ILE A 30 6.55 -14.39 1.88
CA ILE A 30 7.80 -13.91 2.47
C ILE A 30 7.89 -14.11 3.99
N GLY A 31 6.81 -14.59 4.62
CA GLY A 31 6.77 -14.93 6.05
C GLY A 31 6.31 -13.76 6.93
N GLY A 32 5.36 -14.07 7.83
CA GLY A 32 4.86 -13.16 8.86
C GLY A 32 4.31 -11.83 8.34
N PHE A 33 4.43 -10.77 9.15
CA PHE A 33 4.00 -9.41 8.84
C PHE A 33 5.19 -8.56 8.41
N SER A 34 5.84 -8.93 7.30
CA SER A 34 6.96 -8.16 6.78
C SER A 34 6.51 -6.76 6.32
N THR A 35 7.23 -5.70 6.70
CA THR A 35 7.01 -4.33 6.21
C THR A 35 7.05 -4.32 4.69
N THR A 36 5.97 -3.87 4.06
CA THR A 36 5.77 -4.04 2.62
C THR A 36 5.16 -2.79 2.01
N TRP A 37 5.68 -2.38 0.85
CA TRP A 37 5.14 -1.27 0.06
C TRP A 37 3.74 -1.59 -0.48
N ILE A 38 2.83 -0.63 -0.30
CA ILE A 38 1.52 -0.57 -0.95
C ILE A 38 1.39 0.76 -1.73
N GLY A 39 0.32 0.93 -2.50
CA GLY A 39 0.21 1.96 -3.51
C GLY A 39 -0.10 3.37 -3.00
N GLY A 40 -0.14 3.56 -1.68
CA GLY A 40 -0.49 4.83 -1.06
C GLY A 40 0.65 5.83 -1.23
N PHE A 41 0.33 7.04 -1.67
CA PHE A 41 1.29 8.13 -1.76
C PHE A 41 0.66 9.48 -1.44
N ASP A 42 1.46 10.38 -0.85
CA ASP A 42 1.11 11.79 -0.68
C ASP A 42 1.67 12.58 -1.88
N ALA A 43 0.76 13.06 -2.74
CA ALA A 43 1.12 13.67 -4.02
C ALA A 43 1.69 15.08 -3.89
N VAL A 44 1.23 15.84 -2.89
CA VAL A 44 1.50 17.29 -2.75
C VAL A 44 2.08 17.66 -1.39
N GLN A 45 2.40 16.67 -0.54
CA GLN A 45 3.02 16.85 0.78
C GLN A 45 2.16 17.69 1.74
N ASP A 46 0.83 17.59 1.60
CA ASP A 46 -0.15 18.26 2.44
C ASP A 46 -1.02 17.26 3.24
N ARG A 47 -0.60 15.98 3.30
CA ARG A 47 -1.33 14.85 3.90
C ARG A 47 -2.56 14.42 3.09
N LEU A 48 -2.64 14.78 1.82
CA LEU A 48 -3.64 14.24 0.89
C LEU A 48 -3.12 12.98 0.19
N TRP A 49 -3.70 11.84 0.56
CA TRP A 49 -3.28 10.53 0.08
C TRP A 49 -4.08 10.05 -1.12
N PHE A 50 -3.38 9.37 -2.02
CA PHE A 50 -3.93 8.79 -3.24
C PHE A 50 -3.43 7.34 -3.39
N TRP A 51 -4.19 6.53 -4.12
CA TRP A 51 -3.70 5.24 -4.59
C TRP A 51 -3.08 5.37 -5.97
N SER A 52 -1.92 4.75 -6.17
CA SER A 52 -1.16 4.80 -7.43
C SER A 52 -1.89 4.18 -8.64
N ASP A 53 -2.94 3.39 -8.40
CA ASP A 53 -3.80 2.81 -9.42
C ASP A 53 -4.95 3.72 -9.87
N GLY A 54 -5.10 4.89 -9.25
CA GLY A 54 -6.15 5.88 -9.54
C GLY A 54 -7.50 5.59 -8.87
N SER A 55 -7.60 4.54 -8.04
CA SER A 55 -8.78 4.26 -7.24
C SER A 55 -8.99 5.32 -6.14
N LYS A 56 -10.21 5.37 -5.57
CA LYS A 56 -10.54 6.33 -4.52
C LYS A 56 -9.78 6.00 -3.24
N PHE A 57 -9.24 7.01 -2.57
CA PHE A 57 -8.70 6.88 -1.23
C PHE A 57 -9.84 6.92 -0.19
N ASP A 58 -10.55 5.81 -0.03
CA ASP A 58 -11.80 5.69 0.74
C ASP A 58 -11.71 4.78 1.98
N TYR A 59 -10.56 4.14 2.19
CA TYR A 59 -10.26 3.35 3.37
C TYR A 59 -8.94 3.79 3.98
N GLN A 60 -8.87 3.80 5.32
CA GLN A 60 -7.70 4.21 6.06
C GLN A 60 -7.43 3.27 7.23
N ASN A 61 -6.18 2.83 7.36
CA ASN A 61 -5.74 1.97 8.46
C ASN A 61 -4.34 2.37 8.98
N TRP A 62 -4.16 3.67 9.20
CA TRP A 62 -2.95 4.23 9.79
C TRP A 62 -2.66 3.66 11.18
N LYS A 63 -1.38 3.43 11.47
CA LYS A 63 -0.90 3.18 12.83
C LYS A 63 -1.16 4.43 13.67
N LYS A 64 -1.40 4.27 14.98
CA LYS A 64 -1.52 5.43 15.86
C LYS A 64 -0.28 6.32 15.76
N GLY A 65 -0.50 7.58 15.40
CA GLY A 65 0.54 8.59 15.19
C GLY A 65 0.78 8.95 13.72
N GLU A 66 0.31 8.11 12.79
CA GLU A 66 0.57 8.26 11.35
C GLU A 66 -0.62 8.85 10.57
N PRO A 67 -0.38 9.47 9.40
CA PRO A 67 0.94 9.80 8.83
C PRO A 67 1.60 10.98 9.57
N ASN A 68 2.90 10.87 9.85
CA ASN A 68 3.63 11.85 10.67
C ASN A 68 4.68 12.68 9.90
N ASN A 69 5.03 12.27 8.67
CA ASN A 69 6.06 12.88 7.83
C ASN A 69 7.41 13.04 8.55
N SER A 70 7.91 11.96 9.16
CA SER A 70 9.12 11.92 9.96
C SER A 70 10.33 12.37 9.15
N GLY A 71 11.18 13.22 9.75
CA GLY A 71 12.32 13.81 9.02
C GLY A 71 11.93 14.75 7.88
N GLY A 72 10.64 15.12 7.76
CA GLY A 72 10.12 16.14 6.86
C GLY A 72 9.76 15.65 5.45
N ARG A 73 9.99 14.37 5.10
CA ARG A 73 9.63 13.84 3.77
C ARG A 73 9.43 12.32 3.73
N GLU A 74 8.17 11.90 3.81
CA GLU A 74 7.74 10.49 3.76
C GLU A 74 6.54 10.26 2.82
N PRO A 75 6.67 10.47 1.50
CA PRO A 75 5.49 10.47 0.61
C PRO A 75 5.00 9.09 0.19
N CYS A 76 5.54 7.98 0.71
CA CYS A 76 5.18 6.62 0.32
C CYS A 76 4.61 5.81 1.50
N MET A 77 3.69 4.89 1.24
CA MET A 77 3.01 4.11 2.28
C MET A 77 3.51 2.66 2.37
N VAL A 78 3.80 2.21 3.58
CA VAL A 78 4.00 0.78 3.89
C VAL A 78 2.85 0.23 4.72
N MET A 79 2.57 -1.06 4.57
CA MET A 79 1.76 -1.86 5.48
C MET A 79 2.62 -2.67 6.46
N ASN A 80 1.97 -3.30 7.43
CA ASN A 80 2.61 -4.15 8.45
C ASN A 80 3.63 -3.41 9.32
N TRP A 81 3.43 -2.13 9.57
CA TRP A 81 4.34 -1.32 10.37
C TRP A 81 4.01 -1.40 11.87
N GLY A 82 5.06 -1.53 12.67
CA GLY A 82 4.99 -1.54 14.13
C GLY A 82 4.26 -2.77 14.69
N ASP A 83 3.94 -2.69 15.98
CA ASP A 83 3.19 -3.68 16.76
C ASP A 83 1.71 -3.76 16.37
N GLU A 84 1.15 -2.70 15.80
CA GLU A 84 -0.23 -2.67 15.30
C GLU A 84 -0.38 -3.31 13.91
N TYR A 85 0.72 -3.61 13.20
CA TYR A 85 0.74 -4.07 11.81
C TYR A 85 -0.14 -3.22 10.88
N ARG A 86 -0.06 -1.90 11.05
CA ARG A 86 -0.88 -0.90 10.34
C ARG A 86 -0.03 -0.08 9.36
N TRP A 87 -0.62 0.94 8.75
CA TRP A 87 0.09 1.74 7.76
C TRP A 87 1.02 2.76 8.40
N ASN A 88 2.12 3.04 7.72
CA ASN A 88 3.02 4.15 8.02
C ASN A 88 3.38 4.87 6.73
N ASP A 89 3.58 6.17 6.82
CA ASP A 89 4.27 6.93 5.78
C ASP A 89 5.78 6.80 5.99
N ILE A 90 6.51 6.59 4.90
CA ILE A 90 7.97 6.43 4.97
C ILE A 90 8.64 6.98 3.71
N ASN A 91 9.91 7.33 3.82
CA ASN A 91 10.68 7.81 2.69
C ASN A 91 10.76 6.74 1.58
N CYS A 92 10.37 7.10 0.35
CA CYS A 92 10.32 6.20 -0.79
C CYS A 92 11.67 5.56 -1.18
N GLY A 93 12.79 6.10 -0.70
CA GLY A 93 14.13 5.55 -0.96
C GLY A 93 14.45 4.27 -0.18
N ASN A 94 13.59 3.86 0.76
CA ASN A 94 13.78 2.62 1.51
C ASN A 94 13.54 1.37 0.64
N SER A 95 14.23 0.29 0.99
CA SER A 95 14.10 -0.99 0.31
C SER A 95 13.23 -1.96 1.11
N PHE A 96 12.01 -2.18 0.63
CA PHE A 96 11.07 -3.17 1.16
C PHE A 96 10.50 -4.02 0.01
N PRO A 97 9.99 -5.24 0.30
CA PRO A 97 9.11 -5.93 -0.63
C PRO A 97 7.89 -5.07 -0.98
N SER A 98 7.18 -5.42 -2.06
CA SER A 98 5.98 -4.71 -2.51
C SER A 98 4.89 -5.68 -2.93
N VAL A 99 3.62 -5.35 -2.69
CA VAL A 99 2.49 -6.09 -3.26
C VAL A 99 1.98 -5.38 -4.51
N CYS A 100 1.87 -6.11 -5.62
CA CYS A 100 1.22 -5.63 -6.84
C CYS A 100 -0.23 -6.12 -6.89
N SER A 101 -1.15 -5.25 -7.31
CA SER A 101 -2.54 -5.62 -7.64
C SER A 101 -2.83 -5.35 -9.11
N LYS A 102 -3.66 -6.20 -9.72
CA LYS A 102 -4.11 -6.04 -11.10
C LYS A 102 -5.61 -6.21 -11.13
N ILE A 103 -6.31 -5.18 -11.58
CA ILE A 103 -7.73 -5.27 -11.90
C ILE A 103 -7.85 -6.08 -13.19
N ILE A 104 -8.52 -7.22 -13.12
CA ILE A 104 -8.87 -8.01 -14.29
C ILE A 104 -10.28 -7.60 -14.69
N CYS A 105 -10.40 -6.85 -15.78
CA CYS A 105 -11.68 -6.65 -16.42
C CYS A 105 -12.01 -7.91 -17.22
N GLU A 106 -12.94 -8.73 -16.73
CA GLU A 106 -13.50 -9.81 -17.54
C GLU A 106 -14.53 -9.21 -18.49
N ILE A 107 -14.30 -9.31 -19.80
CA ILE A 107 -15.36 -9.10 -20.77
C ILE A 107 -16.19 -10.37 -20.74
N GLU A 108 -17.41 -10.29 -20.19
CA GLU A 108 -18.38 -11.39 -20.32
C GLU A 108 -18.51 -11.73 -21.81
N LYS A 109 -17.97 -12.88 -22.19
CA LYS A 109 -18.19 -13.42 -23.53
C LYS A 109 -19.60 -13.96 -23.55
N ASN A 110 -20.50 -13.19 -24.16
CA ASN A 110 -21.82 -13.65 -24.56
C ASN A 110 -21.70 -14.72 -25.65
#